data_AF-A0A4R3N283-F1
#
_entry.id   AF-A0A4R3N283-F1
#
_cell.length_a   1.000
_cell.length_b   1.000
_cell.length_c   1.000
_cell.angle_alpha   90.00
_cell.angle_beta   90.00
_cell.angle_gamma   90.00
#
_symmetry.space_group_name_H-M   'P 1'
#
loop_
_entity.id
_entity.type
_entity.pdbx_description
1 polymer ?
#
loop_
_entity_poly.entity_id
_entity_poly.type
_entity_poly.pdbx_seq_one_letter_code
_entity_poly.pdbx_strand_id
1 'polypeptide(L)'
;MKLSRRDFVKVSGVAAAAGLIGFPHLALGATSKVVVVGGGTGGATAAKYIKLADPGIEVTLIEPNQTYYTCYLSNEVIGGERKLESLRQNYDGLKAHGVKVVHDSAVGIDPDKKVVKTAGGTEFGYDRCVVAPGIELLYDRIEGYSEAVAETLPHAWKAGEQTRILRTQLENLKDGGTVIIAVPPAPFRCPPGPYERASQIAHYLKHHKPKSKVVILDSNQKFSKQAQFTKGWETLYGFGTGQAQIAWQAGPDAGVVKVDAAQMQVETSFGDEMKGDVLNIIPPQRAGKIAQVAGLANEGGWCPVDVKTFESRLHQGIHVIGDAAIATEMPKSAYSANSQAKVAAAAIVALLKGEMPGTPSYLNTCYSILAPAYGISVAGVYRLSEDGSSIASVPDSGGVTPVDAPSWALAREVQYAYSWYHNIVHDIFG
;
A
#
# COMPACT_ATOMS: atom_id res chain seq x y z
N MET A 1 -38.79 -59.31 -50.16
CA MET A 1 -39.35 -59.20 -48.79
C MET A 1 -39.73 -57.73 -48.58
N LYS A 2 -41.02 -57.39 -48.50
CA LYS A 2 -41.48 -56.00 -48.38
C LYS A 2 -41.34 -55.55 -46.92
N LEU A 3 -40.38 -54.67 -46.63
CA LEU A 3 -40.24 -54.02 -45.32
C LEU A 3 -41.48 -53.17 -45.04
N SER A 4 -42.16 -53.44 -43.93
CA SER A 4 -43.34 -52.67 -43.54
C SER A 4 -42.92 -51.37 -42.84
N ARG A 5 -43.79 -50.34 -42.87
CA ARG A 5 -43.58 -49.08 -42.12
C ARG A 5 -43.32 -49.29 -40.62
N ARG A 6 -43.75 -50.44 -40.07
CA ARG A 6 -43.56 -50.82 -38.67
C ARG A 6 -42.15 -51.35 -38.37
N ASP A 7 -41.49 -51.91 -39.37
CA ASP A 7 -40.11 -52.41 -39.26
C ASP A 7 -39.10 -51.26 -39.39
N PHE A 8 -39.42 -50.23 -40.18
CA PHE A 8 -38.60 -49.02 -40.28
C PHE A 8 -38.50 -48.26 -38.95
N VAL A 9 -39.59 -48.16 -38.18
CA VAL A 9 -39.61 -47.48 -36.87
C VAL A 9 -38.83 -48.26 -35.81
N LYS A 10 -38.81 -49.60 -35.89
CA LYS A 10 -38.00 -50.43 -34.98
C LYS A 10 -36.50 -50.31 -35.26
N VAL A 11 -36.10 -50.09 -36.51
CA VAL A 11 -34.69 -49.93 -36.89
C VAL A 11 -34.19 -48.50 -36.63
N SER A 12 -35.02 -47.46 -36.80
CA SER A 12 -34.64 -46.08 -36.48
C SER A 12 -34.61 -45.75 -34.99
N GLY A 13 -35.33 -46.51 -34.14
CA GLY A 13 -35.26 -46.36 -32.68
C GLY A 13 -33.97 -46.87 -32.04
N VAL A 14 -33.24 -47.79 -32.70
CA VAL A 14 -32.01 -48.40 -32.15
C VAL A 14 -30.75 -47.63 -32.58
N ALA A 15 -30.78 -46.89 -33.69
CA ALA A 15 -29.65 -46.07 -34.13
C ALA A 15 -29.47 -44.76 -33.34
N ALA A 16 -30.51 -44.27 -32.65
CA ALA A 16 -30.44 -43.04 -31.85
C ALA A 16 -29.93 -43.26 -30.41
N ALA A 17 -29.88 -44.51 -29.92
CA ALA A 17 -29.50 -44.82 -28.55
C ALA A 17 -28.00 -45.16 -28.36
N ALA A 18 -27.25 -45.38 -29.45
CA ALA A 18 -25.83 -45.74 -29.38
C ALA A 18 -24.86 -44.54 -29.53
N GLY A 19 -25.37 -43.33 -29.74
CA GLY A 19 -24.58 -42.09 -29.83
C GLY A 19 -24.47 -41.30 -28.51
N LEU A 20 -25.09 -41.78 -27.43
CA LEU A 20 -25.10 -41.13 -26.11
C LEU A 20 -24.21 -41.85 -25.09
N ILE A 21 -23.15 -42.52 -25.54
CA ILE A 21 -21.99 -42.70 -24.66
C ILE A 21 -21.37 -41.32 -24.58
N GLY A 22 -21.86 -40.53 -23.63
CA GLY A 22 -21.16 -39.34 -23.18
C GLY A 22 -19.74 -39.78 -22.92
N PHE A 23 -18.79 -39.25 -23.70
CA PHE A 23 -17.42 -39.24 -23.28
C PHE A 23 -17.47 -38.70 -21.85
N PRO A 24 -16.98 -39.43 -20.83
CA PRO A 24 -16.70 -38.75 -19.60
C PRO A 24 -15.81 -37.61 -20.03
N HIS A 25 -16.26 -36.37 -19.84
CA HIS A 25 -15.32 -35.29 -19.67
C HIS A 25 -14.48 -35.77 -18.49
N LEU A 26 -13.39 -36.47 -18.79
CA LEU A 26 -12.17 -36.36 -18.04
C LEU A 26 -11.88 -34.86 -18.09
N ALA A 27 -12.53 -34.12 -17.19
CA ALA A 27 -12.00 -32.91 -16.66
C ALA A 27 -10.71 -33.36 -15.98
N LEU A 28 -9.65 -33.50 -16.79
CA LEU A 28 -8.33 -33.11 -16.38
C LEU A 28 -8.54 -31.68 -15.89
N GLY A 29 -8.88 -31.53 -14.60
CA GLY A 29 -9.36 -30.26 -14.05
C GLY A 29 -8.29 -29.23 -14.37
N ALA A 30 -8.59 -28.33 -15.31
CA ALA A 30 -7.64 -27.31 -15.69
C ALA A 30 -7.35 -26.51 -14.42
N THR A 31 -6.10 -26.58 -13.96
CA THR A 31 -5.66 -25.87 -12.76
C THR A 31 -5.85 -24.38 -13.01
N SER A 32 -6.75 -23.74 -12.25
CA SER A 32 -6.99 -22.31 -12.36
C SER A 32 -5.71 -21.53 -12.05
N LYS A 33 -5.45 -20.47 -12.81
CA LYS A 33 -4.22 -19.68 -12.74
C LYS A 33 -4.51 -18.28 -12.24
N VAL A 34 -3.78 -17.87 -11.22
CA VAL A 34 -3.76 -16.49 -10.74
C VAL A 34 -2.37 -15.90 -10.88
N VAL A 35 -2.28 -14.74 -11.52
CA VAL A 35 -1.05 -13.93 -11.56
C VAL A 35 -1.19 -12.73 -10.65
N VAL A 36 -0.23 -12.53 -9.75
CA VAL A 36 -0.16 -11.40 -8.82
C VAL A 36 1.00 -10.50 -9.23
N VAL A 37 0.74 -9.23 -9.50
CA VAL A 37 1.73 -8.22 -9.87
C VAL A 37 2.03 -7.30 -8.68
N GLY A 38 3.25 -7.40 -8.14
CA GLY A 38 3.73 -6.64 -6.99
C GLY A 38 3.75 -7.47 -5.70
N GLY A 39 4.94 -7.67 -5.13
CA GLY A 39 5.20 -8.46 -3.92
C GLY A 39 5.26 -7.65 -2.64
N GLY A 40 4.58 -6.50 -2.58
CA GLY A 40 4.41 -5.73 -1.35
C GLY A 40 3.27 -6.27 -0.49
N THR A 41 2.84 -5.48 0.50
CA THR A 41 1.80 -5.87 1.47
C THR A 41 0.53 -6.45 0.83
N GLY A 42 -0.02 -5.78 -0.20
CA GLY A 42 -1.24 -6.24 -0.87
C GLY A 42 -1.05 -7.57 -1.61
N GLY A 43 -0.10 -7.62 -2.54
CA GLY A 43 0.07 -8.80 -3.39
C GLY A 43 0.60 -10.02 -2.66
N ALA A 44 1.53 -9.88 -1.71
CA ALA A 44 2.00 -10.99 -0.89
C ALA A 44 0.86 -11.60 -0.04
N THR A 45 0.03 -10.75 0.58
CA THR A 45 -1.17 -11.21 1.30
C THR A 45 -2.13 -11.94 0.37
N ALA A 46 -2.44 -11.36 -0.80
CA ALA A 46 -3.37 -11.97 -1.74
C ALA A 46 -2.86 -13.33 -2.22
N ALA A 47 -1.58 -13.43 -2.60
CA ALA A 47 -0.97 -14.67 -3.05
C ALA A 47 -1.04 -15.77 -1.98
N LYS A 48 -0.66 -15.44 -0.73
CA LYS A 48 -0.74 -16.36 0.42
C LYS A 48 -2.17 -16.84 0.65
N TYR A 49 -3.12 -15.91 0.75
CA TYR A 49 -4.50 -16.23 1.10
C TYR A 49 -5.25 -16.98 -0.01
N ILE A 50 -4.91 -16.76 -1.29
CA ILE A 50 -5.43 -17.60 -2.39
C ILE A 50 -4.93 -19.03 -2.24
N LYS A 51 -3.62 -19.24 -2.01
CA LYS A 51 -3.04 -20.58 -1.81
C LYS A 51 -3.57 -21.29 -0.57
N LEU A 52 -3.79 -20.56 0.53
CA LEU A 52 -4.34 -21.12 1.76
C LEU A 52 -5.81 -21.52 1.60
N ALA A 53 -6.60 -20.71 0.88
CA ALA A 53 -8.01 -20.99 0.65
C ALA A 53 -8.24 -22.11 -0.37
N ASP A 54 -7.40 -22.19 -1.40
CA ASP A 54 -7.43 -23.27 -2.38
C ASP A 54 -6.02 -23.63 -2.89
N PRO A 55 -5.40 -24.68 -2.33
CA PRO A 55 -4.08 -25.15 -2.75
C PRO A 55 -4.02 -25.62 -4.21
N GLY A 56 -5.17 -25.92 -4.83
CA GLY A 56 -5.28 -26.33 -6.22
C GLY A 56 -5.08 -25.19 -7.23
N ILE A 57 -5.13 -23.92 -6.80
CA ILE A 57 -4.87 -22.78 -7.68
C ILE A 57 -3.36 -22.61 -7.89
N GLU A 58 -2.94 -22.44 -9.15
CA GLU A 58 -1.58 -22.05 -9.50
C GLU A 58 -1.43 -20.53 -9.31
N VAL A 59 -0.61 -20.11 -8.35
CA VAL A 59 -0.37 -18.69 -8.06
C VAL A 59 1.05 -18.32 -8.45
N THR A 60 1.19 -17.40 -9.40
CA THR A 60 2.49 -16.79 -9.76
C THR A 60 2.53 -15.34 -9.32
N LEU A 61 3.47 -14.99 -8.44
CA LEU A 61 3.72 -13.62 -7.99
C LEU A 61 4.93 -13.05 -8.73
N ILE A 62 4.75 -11.91 -9.41
CA ILE A 62 5.78 -11.20 -10.17
C ILE A 62 6.20 -9.97 -9.37
N GLU A 63 7.45 -9.93 -8.94
CA GLU A 63 8.03 -8.86 -8.13
C GLU A 63 9.51 -8.67 -8.44
N PRO A 64 9.94 -7.48 -8.91
CA PRO A 64 11.33 -7.28 -9.31
C PRO A 64 12.33 -7.37 -8.15
N ASN A 65 11.95 -6.96 -6.94
CA ASN A 65 12.88 -6.92 -5.82
C ASN A 65 12.96 -8.29 -5.12
N GLN A 66 14.17 -8.75 -4.83
CA GLN A 66 14.37 -9.99 -4.05
C GLN A 66 14.12 -9.80 -2.55
N THR A 67 14.14 -8.55 -2.08
CA THR A 67 13.91 -8.17 -0.69
C THR A 67 12.90 -7.03 -0.66
N TYR A 68 11.88 -7.17 0.18
CA TYR A 68 10.95 -6.09 0.48
C TYR A 68 11.41 -5.35 1.72
N TYR A 69 11.39 -4.02 1.68
CA TYR A 69 11.60 -3.17 2.85
C TYR A 69 10.28 -2.55 3.28
N THR A 70 9.88 -2.79 4.53
CA THR A 70 8.65 -2.19 5.07
C THR A 70 8.82 -0.69 5.26
N CYS A 71 7.95 0.11 4.64
CA CYS A 71 7.93 1.56 4.89
C CYS A 71 7.30 1.91 6.25
N TYR A 72 6.39 1.07 6.72
CA TYR A 72 5.90 1.11 8.10
C TYR A 72 7.04 0.74 9.07
N LEU A 73 7.13 1.48 10.17
CA LEU A 73 8.27 1.54 11.12
C LEU A 73 9.61 2.02 10.56
N SER A 74 9.70 2.45 9.28
CA SER A 74 10.94 3.06 8.77
C SER A 74 11.29 4.40 9.42
N ASN A 75 10.30 5.11 9.97
CA ASN A 75 10.53 6.33 10.73
C ASN A 75 11.34 6.09 12.01
N GLU A 76 11.26 4.90 12.64
CA GLU A 76 12.14 4.56 13.78
C GLU A 76 13.59 4.34 13.35
N VAL A 77 13.81 3.87 12.11
CA VAL A 77 15.18 3.79 11.56
C VAL A 77 15.72 5.20 11.35
N ILE A 78 14.91 6.10 10.79
CA ILE A 78 15.25 7.51 10.62
C ILE A 78 15.57 8.17 11.98
N GLY A 79 14.75 7.91 13.00
CA GLY A 79 14.96 8.34 14.38
C GLY A 79 16.15 7.69 15.10
N GLY A 80 16.66 6.56 14.58
CA GLY A 80 17.80 5.82 15.15
C GLY A 80 17.45 4.78 16.20
N GLU A 81 16.16 4.55 16.45
CA GLU A 81 15.65 3.58 17.43
C GLU A 81 15.50 2.16 16.84
N ARG A 82 15.69 2.02 15.53
CA ARG A 82 15.57 0.76 14.80
C ARG A 82 16.68 0.58 13.77
N LYS A 83 17.07 -0.68 13.55
CA LYS A 83 17.99 -1.06 12.46
C LYS A 83 17.24 -1.29 11.15
N LEU A 84 17.78 -0.82 10.03
CA LEU A 84 17.18 -0.96 8.69
C LEU A 84 16.96 -2.44 8.32
N GLU A 85 17.84 -3.32 8.78
CA GLU A 85 17.77 -4.77 8.52
C GLU A 85 16.49 -5.39 9.09
N SER A 86 15.95 -4.83 10.18
CA SER A 86 14.70 -5.33 10.79
C SER A 86 13.45 -5.08 9.93
N LEU A 87 13.58 -4.24 8.88
CA LEU A 87 12.53 -3.94 7.91
C LEU A 87 12.55 -4.88 6.70
N ARG A 88 13.58 -5.73 6.57
CA ARG A 88 13.77 -6.63 5.43
C ARG A 88 12.87 -7.85 5.54
N GLN A 89 12.10 -8.10 4.49
CA GLN A 89 11.32 -9.31 4.29
C GLN A 89 11.80 -10.02 3.02
N ASN A 90 11.77 -11.34 3.06
CA ASN A 90 12.00 -12.18 1.88
C ASN A 90 10.68 -12.85 1.47
N TYR A 91 10.75 -13.69 0.45
CA TYR A 91 9.59 -14.37 -0.14
C TYR A 91 9.54 -15.87 0.16
N ASP A 92 10.34 -16.35 1.11
CA ASP A 92 10.49 -17.79 1.33
C ASP A 92 9.25 -18.42 2.01
N GLY A 93 8.56 -17.68 2.90
CA GLY A 93 7.28 -18.12 3.45
C GLY A 93 6.19 -18.27 2.38
N LEU A 94 6.12 -17.32 1.42
CA LEU A 94 5.22 -17.45 0.26
C LEU A 94 5.54 -18.68 -0.59
N LYS A 95 6.83 -18.95 -0.86
CA LYS A 95 7.26 -20.15 -1.59
C LYS A 95 6.88 -21.43 -0.83
N ALA A 96 6.99 -21.43 0.51
CA ALA A 96 6.57 -22.55 1.35
C ALA A 96 5.06 -22.82 1.27
N HIS A 97 4.24 -21.80 1.00
CA HIS A 97 2.81 -21.94 0.68
C HIS A 97 2.53 -22.36 -0.78
N GLY A 98 3.56 -22.63 -1.59
CA GLY A 98 3.42 -23.04 -2.98
C GLY A 98 3.13 -21.89 -3.95
N VAL A 99 3.47 -20.65 -3.58
CA VAL A 99 3.46 -19.50 -4.50
C VAL A 99 4.73 -19.55 -5.37
N LYS A 100 4.59 -19.47 -6.69
CA LYS A 100 5.72 -19.30 -7.60
C LYS A 100 6.11 -17.83 -7.64
N VAL A 101 7.25 -17.49 -7.07
CA VAL A 101 7.77 -16.10 -7.07
C VAL A 101 8.72 -15.92 -8.25
N VAL A 102 8.41 -14.96 -9.12
CA VAL A 102 9.19 -14.58 -10.31
C VAL A 102 9.77 -13.19 -10.08
N HIS A 103 11.11 -13.13 -10.08
CA HIS A 103 11.82 -11.86 -9.96
C HIS A 103 12.01 -11.20 -11.33
N ASP A 104 10.96 -10.50 -11.76
CA ASP A 104 10.91 -9.71 -12.98
C ASP A 104 9.91 -8.55 -12.79
N SER A 105 9.92 -7.56 -13.68
CA SER A 105 8.95 -6.46 -13.71
C SER A 105 7.84 -6.77 -14.71
N ALA A 106 6.58 -6.62 -14.31
CA ALA A 106 5.49 -6.55 -15.26
C ALA A 106 5.56 -5.24 -16.06
N VAL A 107 5.52 -5.32 -17.39
CA VAL A 107 5.57 -4.19 -18.32
C VAL A 107 4.29 -3.99 -19.11
N GLY A 108 3.40 -4.99 -19.09
CA GLY A 108 2.09 -4.90 -19.70
C GLY A 108 1.13 -5.95 -19.16
N ILE A 109 -0.16 -5.65 -19.22
CA ILE A 109 -1.24 -6.60 -18.93
C ILE A 109 -2.23 -6.47 -20.09
N ASP A 110 -2.47 -7.57 -20.79
CA ASP A 110 -3.44 -7.66 -21.87
C ASP A 110 -4.73 -8.28 -21.30
N PRO A 111 -5.79 -7.48 -21.04
CA PRO A 111 -7.01 -7.96 -20.40
C PRO A 111 -7.81 -8.90 -21.31
N ASP A 112 -7.71 -8.74 -22.63
CA ASP A 112 -8.45 -9.52 -23.62
C ASP A 112 -7.84 -10.91 -23.77
N LYS A 113 -6.51 -10.99 -23.87
CA LYS A 113 -5.77 -12.27 -23.94
C LYS A 113 -5.55 -12.90 -22.58
N LYS A 114 -5.81 -12.15 -21.50
CA LYS A 114 -5.55 -12.53 -20.11
C LYS A 114 -4.09 -12.93 -19.87
N VAL A 115 -3.17 -12.04 -20.25
CA VAL A 115 -1.73 -12.27 -20.15
C VAL A 115 -1.04 -11.11 -19.43
N VAL A 116 -0.14 -11.42 -18.50
CA VAL A 116 0.85 -10.47 -17.97
C VAL A 116 2.17 -10.64 -18.70
N LYS A 117 2.70 -9.56 -19.24
CA LYS A 117 4.01 -9.51 -19.93
C LYS A 117 5.07 -8.96 -18.99
N THR A 118 6.21 -9.61 -18.94
CA THR A 118 7.36 -9.21 -18.13
C THR A 118 8.46 -8.55 -18.95
N ALA A 119 9.32 -7.78 -18.31
CA ALA A 119 10.44 -7.10 -18.97
C ALA A 119 11.42 -8.09 -19.58
N GLY A 120 11.61 -9.26 -18.94
CA GLY A 120 12.40 -10.38 -19.48
C GLY A 120 11.77 -11.09 -20.68
N GLY A 121 10.59 -10.64 -21.15
CA GLY A 121 9.91 -11.18 -22.32
C GLY A 121 9.05 -12.41 -22.07
N THR A 122 8.94 -12.87 -20.82
CA THR A 122 8.05 -13.99 -20.48
C THR A 122 6.60 -13.52 -20.37
N GLU A 123 5.69 -14.31 -20.89
CA GLU A 123 4.25 -14.10 -20.80
C GLU A 123 3.61 -15.10 -19.83
N PHE A 124 2.76 -14.61 -18.93
CA PHE A 124 2.04 -15.41 -17.95
C PHE A 124 0.53 -15.28 -18.17
N GLY A 125 -0.09 -16.37 -18.63
CA GLY A 125 -1.55 -16.45 -18.76
C GLY A 125 -2.24 -16.55 -17.39
N TYR A 126 -3.42 -15.96 -17.26
CA TYR A 126 -4.19 -15.98 -16.03
C TYR A 126 -5.70 -16.21 -16.29
N ASP A 127 -6.39 -16.81 -15.32
CA ASP A 127 -7.84 -16.78 -15.25
C ASP A 127 -8.32 -15.53 -14.51
N ARG A 128 -7.59 -15.17 -13.44
CA ARG A 128 -7.70 -13.89 -12.72
C ARG A 128 -6.33 -13.28 -12.42
N CYS A 129 -6.25 -11.96 -12.43
CA CYS A 129 -5.02 -11.23 -12.12
C CYS A 129 -5.22 -10.32 -10.90
N VAL A 130 -4.25 -10.26 -9.99
CA VAL A 130 -4.19 -9.28 -8.89
C VAL A 130 -3.11 -8.26 -9.21
N VAL A 131 -3.42 -6.98 -9.14
CA VAL A 131 -2.51 -5.87 -9.42
C VAL A 131 -2.36 -5.04 -8.14
N ALA A 132 -1.19 -5.13 -7.50
CA ALA A 132 -0.87 -4.49 -6.23
C ALA A 132 0.45 -3.67 -6.29
N PRO A 133 0.62 -2.74 -7.24
CA PRO A 133 1.92 -2.12 -7.53
C PRO A 133 2.31 -0.99 -6.57
N GLY A 134 1.49 -0.72 -5.55
CA GLY A 134 1.68 0.42 -4.65
C GLY A 134 1.55 1.76 -5.38
N ILE A 135 2.48 2.68 -5.09
CA ILE A 135 2.48 4.06 -5.59
C ILE A 135 3.57 4.32 -6.63
N GLU A 136 3.26 5.20 -7.57
CA GLU A 136 4.23 5.97 -8.36
C GLU A 136 4.43 7.34 -7.68
N LEU A 137 5.68 7.75 -7.52
CA LEU A 137 6.04 9.06 -6.99
C LEU A 137 6.18 10.01 -8.19
N LEU A 138 5.42 11.11 -8.19
CA LEU A 138 5.38 12.06 -9.29
C LEU A 138 6.40 13.17 -9.05
N TYR A 139 7.68 12.84 -9.24
CA TYR A 139 8.80 13.74 -8.96
C TYR A 139 8.67 15.07 -9.72
N ASP A 140 8.21 15.01 -10.96
CA ASP A 140 8.02 16.15 -11.88
C ASP A 140 6.92 17.13 -11.46
N ARG A 141 6.16 16.83 -10.41
CA ARG A 141 5.13 17.74 -9.85
C ARG A 141 5.70 18.81 -8.93
N ILE A 142 7.00 18.72 -8.63
CA ILE A 142 7.76 19.73 -7.90
C ILE A 142 8.89 20.17 -8.84
N GLU A 143 8.91 21.45 -9.21
CA GLU A 143 9.94 21.99 -10.10
C GLU A 143 11.34 21.76 -9.49
N GLY A 144 12.30 21.33 -10.32
CA GLY A 144 13.65 21.01 -9.86
C GLY A 144 13.79 19.64 -9.17
N TYR A 145 12.70 18.91 -8.95
CA TYR A 145 12.75 17.56 -8.38
C TYR A 145 12.67 16.48 -9.46
N SER A 146 13.40 15.39 -9.25
CA SER A 146 13.47 14.23 -10.16
C SER A 146 13.88 12.98 -9.38
N GLU A 147 13.77 11.81 -10.00
CA GLU A 147 14.25 10.56 -9.39
C GLU A 147 15.74 10.61 -9.05
N ALA A 148 16.57 11.23 -9.91
CA ALA A 148 18.00 11.41 -9.61
C ALA A 148 18.23 12.40 -8.45
N VAL A 149 17.44 13.46 -8.36
CA VAL A 149 17.53 14.44 -7.26
C VAL A 149 17.10 13.82 -5.93
N ALA A 150 16.24 12.80 -5.93
CA ALA A 150 15.86 12.08 -4.71
C ALA A 150 17.04 11.39 -4.00
N GLU A 151 18.17 11.16 -4.67
CA GLU A 151 19.39 10.65 -4.01
C GLU A 151 20.08 11.73 -3.15
N THR A 152 19.76 13.00 -3.38
CA THR A 152 20.23 14.15 -2.58
C THR A 152 19.14 14.69 -1.65
N LEU A 153 17.90 14.80 -2.12
CA LEU A 153 16.75 15.27 -1.34
C LEU A 153 15.77 14.09 -1.17
N PRO A 154 16.01 13.16 -0.23
CA PRO A 154 15.31 11.88 -0.19
C PRO A 154 13.82 12.05 0.09
N HIS A 155 12.98 11.23 -0.53
CA HIS A 155 11.56 11.12 -0.16
C HIS A 155 11.37 10.13 1.00
N ALA A 156 12.14 9.04 1.02
CA ALA A 156 11.98 7.92 1.97
C ALA A 156 10.53 7.41 2.11
N TRP A 157 9.71 7.59 1.06
CA TRP A 157 8.31 7.11 0.98
C TRP A 157 8.16 5.70 0.36
N LYS A 158 9.28 5.18 -0.14
CA LYS A 158 9.56 3.77 -0.38
C LYS A 158 10.83 3.47 0.41
N ALA A 159 10.78 2.47 1.29
CA ALA A 159 11.86 2.21 2.23
C ALA A 159 13.02 1.45 1.61
N GLY A 160 14.07 1.24 2.40
CA GLY A 160 15.34 0.65 1.95
C GLY A 160 16.38 1.75 1.79
N GLU A 161 16.91 1.91 0.60
CA GLU A 161 18.02 2.83 0.34
C GLU A 161 17.66 4.29 0.65
N GLN A 162 16.48 4.75 0.25
CA GLN A 162 16.01 6.10 0.55
C GLN A 162 15.85 6.35 2.07
N THR A 163 15.50 5.33 2.86
CA THR A 163 15.51 5.43 4.34
C THR A 163 16.93 5.58 4.86
N ARG A 164 17.88 4.82 4.31
CA ARG A 164 19.30 4.89 4.67
C ARG A 164 19.88 6.27 4.38
N ILE A 165 19.62 6.81 3.19
CA ILE A 165 20.08 8.14 2.76
C ILE A 165 19.60 9.20 3.74
N LEU A 166 18.30 9.25 4.03
CA LEU A 166 17.74 10.22 4.97
C LEU A 166 18.35 10.06 6.38
N ARG A 167 18.51 8.83 6.87
CA ARG A 167 19.15 8.58 8.17
C ARG A 167 20.59 9.10 8.20
N THR A 168 21.40 8.79 7.17
CA THR A 168 22.79 9.25 7.08
C THR A 168 22.88 10.78 7.02
N GLN A 169 21.96 11.44 6.32
CA GLN A 169 21.91 12.91 6.29
C GLN A 169 21.64 13.51 7.68
N LEU A 170 20.73 12.91 8.46
CA LEU A 170 20.45 13.34 9.83
C LEU A 170 21.62 13.11 10.79
N GLU A 171 22.37 12.01 10.63
CA GLU A 171 23.57 11.75 11.43
C GLU A 171 24.69 12.78 11.17
N ASN A 172 24.83 13.16 9.90
CA ASN A 172 25.80 14.16 9.43
C ASN A 172 25.34 15.61 9.66
N LEU A 173 24.08 15.83 10.07
CA LEU A 173 23.55 17.14 10.38
C LEU A 173 24.38 17.80 11.49
N LYS A 174 24.77 19.07 11.27
CA LYS A 174 25.41 19.88 12.31
C LYS A 174 24.36 20.35 13.32
N ASP A 175 24.71 20.36 14.60
CA ASP A 175 23.82 20.87 15.64
C ASP A 175 23.47 22.34 15.37
N GLY A 176 22.17 22.66 15.35
CA GLY A 176 21.63 23.94 14.91
C GLY A 176 21.02 23.93 13.50
N GLY A 177 21.17 22.83 12.76
CA GLY A 177 20.64 22.69 11.41
C GLY A 177 19.11 22.55 11.35
N THR A 178 18.54 22.81 10.18
CA THR A 178 17.10 22.73 9.92
C THR A 178 16.79 21.55 9.01
N VAL A 179 15.87 20.69 9.44
CA VAL A 179 15.31 19.61 8.62
C VAL A 179 13.95 20.06 8.09
N ILE A 180 13.77 20.07 6.77
CA ILE A 180 12.49 20.38 6.15
C ILE A 180 11.80 19.08 5.73
N ILE A 181 10.53 18.92 6.06
CA ILE A 181 9.66 17.86 5.54
C ILE A 181 8.57 18.52 4.70
N ALA A 182 8.60 18.27 3.39
CA ALA A 182 7.58 18.75 2.47
C ALA A 182 6.49 17.68 2.29
N VAL A 183 5.25 18.00 2.65
CA VAL A 183 4.11 17.07 2.61
C VAL A 183 3.24 17.36 1.38
N PRO A 184 2.89 16.35 0.56
CA PRO A 184 2.13 16.57 -0.66
C PRO A 184 0.62 16.74 -0.36
N PRO A 185 -0.16 17.21 -1.32
CA PRO A 185 -1.62 17.19 -1.22
C PRO A 185 -2.14 15.74 -1.15
N ALA A 186 -3.26 15.54 -0.44
CA ALA A 186 -3.99 14.28 -0.45
C ALA A 186 -4.55 13.95 -1.86
N PRO A 187 -4.73 12.66 -2.19
CA PRO A 187 -4.40 11.46 -1.41
C PRO A 187 -2.93 11.03 -1.56
N PHE A 188 -2.34 10.53 -0.48
CA PHE A 188 -1.00 9.92 -0.45
C PHE A 188 -0.94 8.73 0.50
N ARG A 189 0.08 7.86 0.35
CA ARG A 189 0.31 6.70 1.22
C ARG A 189 0.52 7.15 2.67
N CYS A 190 -0.17 6.50 3.61
CA CYS A 190 -0.06 6.66 5.05
C CYS A 190 -0.19 8.13 5.51
N PRO A 191 -1.43 8.67 5.61
CA PRO A 191 -1.65 10.05 6.01
C PRO A 191 -0.92 10.53 7.27
N PRO A 192 -0.82 9.77 8.38
CA PRO A 192 -0.09 10.24 9.58
C PRO A 192 1.45 10.13 9.46
N GLY A 193 1.98 9.51 8.40
CA GLY A 193 3.40 9.18 8.24
C GLY A 193 4.37 10.36 8.29
N PRO A 194 4.09 11.53 7.67
CA PRO A 194 5.04 12.65 7.69
C PRO A 194 5.17 13.26 9.10
N TYR A 195 4.09 13.23 9.87
CA TYR A 195 4.02 13.81 11.21
C TYR A 195 4.64 12.87 12.26
N GLU A 196 4.50 11.55 12.08
CA GLU A 196 5.32 10.57 12.81
C GLU A 196 6.80 10.77 12.49
N ARG A 197 7.17 10.97 11.21
CA ARG A 197 8.55 11.24 10.81
C ARG A 197 9.10 12.48 11.49
N ALA A 198 8.34 13.58 11.52
CA ALA A 198 8.74 14.79 12.24
C ALA A 198 9.00 14.51 13.73
N SER A 199 8.18 13.65 14.34
CA SER A 199 8.31 13.27 15.75
C SER A 199 9.56 12.42 16.00
N GLN A 200 9.83 11.43 15.14
CA GLN A 200 11.00 10.57 15.23
C GLN A 200 12.31 11.33 14.95
N ILE A 201 12.29 12.27 14.01
CA ILE A 201 13.43 13.16 13.77
C ILE A 201 13.62 14.08 14.98
N ALA A 202 12.56 14.74 15.48
CA ALA A 202 12.67 15.59 16.66
C ALA A 202 13.17 14.83 17.90
N HIS A 203 12.74 13.58 18.08
CA HIS A 203 13.27 12.67 19.11
C HIS A 203 14.79 12.51 18.97
N TYR A 204 15.28 12.19 17.78
CA TYR A 204 16.72 12.08 17.51
C TYR A 204 17.45 13.41 17.80
N LEU A 205 16.93 14.52 17.28
CA LEU A 205 17.53 15.86 17.44
C LEU A 205 17.59 16.26 18.91
N LYS A 206 16.52 16.04 19.69
CA LYS A 206 16.50 16.35 21.13
C LYS A 206 17.66 15.71 21.90
N HIS A 207 18.07 14.50 21.53
CA HIS A 207 19.12 13.75 22.23
C HIS A 207 20.53 14.00 21.67
N HIS A 208 20.65 14.34 20.39
CA HIS A 208 21.96 14.39 19.70
C HIS A 208 22.31 15.76 19.11
N LYS A 209 21.30 16.56 18.76
CA LYS A 209 21.41 17.84 18.03
C LYS A 209 20.37 18.85 18.54
N PRO A 210 20.34 19.17 19.85
CA PRO A 210 19.20 19.85 20.49
C PRO A 210 18.94 21.27 20.01
N LYS A 211 19.90 21.93 19.33
CA LYS A 211 19.70 23.26 18.73
C LYS A 211 19.03 23.19 17.36
N SER A 212 18.93 21.99 16.79
CA SER A 212 18.33 21.74 15.49
C SER A 212 16.81 21.64 15.59
N LYS A 213 16.13 21.81 14.47
CA LYS A 213 14.67 21.78 14.39
C LYS A 213 14.16 21.11 13.12
N VAL A 214 12.90 20.69 13.15
CA VAL A 214 12.12 20.22 12.01
C VAL A 214 11.11 21.30 11.62
N VAL A 215 11.02 21.59 10.33
CA VAL A 215 9.97 22.44 9.74
C VAL A 215 9.16 21.60 8.77
N ILE A 216 7.86 21.48 9.04
CA ILE A 216 6.92 20.79 8.16
C ILE A 216 6.24 21.86 7.28
N LEU A 217 6.43 21.73 5.97
CA LEU A 217 5.78 22.55 4.95
C LEU A 217 4.70 21.72 4.29
N ASP A 218 3.44 22.04 4.59
CA ASP A 218 2.31 21.18 4.30
C ASP A 218 1.46 21.74 3.16
N SER A 219 1.05 20.88 2.23
CA SER A 219 0.08 21.24 1.19
C SER A 219 -1.36 21.22 1.71
N ASN A 220 -1.59 20.73 2.93
CA ASN A 220 -2.92 20.50 3.51
C ASN A 220 -3.20 21.46 4.67
N GLN A 221 -4.46 21.89 4.83
CA GLN A 221 -4.89 22.75 5.94
C GLN A 221 -5.01 22.02 7.29
N LYS A 222 -5.22 20.71 7.23
CA LYS A 222 -5.39 19.82 8.39
C LYS A 222 -4.73 18.49 8.09
N PHE A 223 -4.37 17.77 9.14
CA PHE A 223 -3.77 16.45 8.98
C PHE A 223 -4.29 15.39 9.95
N SER A 224 -3.99 14.13 9.62
CA SER A 224 -4.42 12.96 10.38
C SER A 224 -3.89 13.01 11.81
N LYS A 225 -4.80 12.87 12.80
CA LYS A 225 -4.48 12.91 14.24
C LYS A 225 -3.83 14.23 14.70
N GLN A 226 -4.15 15.35 14.03
CA GLN A 226 -3.53 16.65 14.31
C GLN A 226 -3.56 17.05 15.78
N ALA A 227 -4.71 16.93 16.46
CA ALA A 227 -4.81 17.29 17.87
C ALA A 227 -3.88 16.45 18.77
N GLN A 228 -3.78 15.14 18.50
CA GLN A 228 -2.93 14.21 19.24
C GLN A 228 -1.44 14.49 18.97
N PHE A 229 -1.06 14.72 17.72
CA PHE A 229 0.31 15.09 17.36
C PHE A 229 0.72 16.41 18.00
N THR A 230 -0.10 17.46 17.86
CA THR A 230 0.16 18.76 18.48
C THR A 230 0.32 18.60 19.99
N LYS A 231 -0.57 17.86 20.67
CA LYS A 231 -0.45 17.61 22.12
C LYS A 231 0.84 16.87 22.48
N GLY A 232 1.22 15.88 21.68
CA GLY A 232 2.49 15.17 21.83
C GLY A 232 3.69 16.09 21.64
N TRP A 233 3.68 16.95 20.64
CA TRP A 233 4.77 17.88 20.34
C TRP A 233 4.90 19.00 21.38
N GLU A 234 3.79 19.49 21.94
CA GLU A 234 3.80 20.42 23.08
C GLU A 234 4.54 19.78 24.27
N THR A 235 4.19 18.52 24.57
CA THR A 235 4.71 17.78 25.72
C THR A 235 6.17 17.36 25.54
N LEU A 236 6.54 16.90 24.34
CA LEU A 236 7.82 16.26 24.07
C LEU A 236 8.85 17.21 23.49
N TYR A 237 8.42 18.18 22.67
CA TYR A 237 9.28 18.94 21.76
C TYR A 237 9.05 20.47 21.81
N GLY A 238 8.32 20.95 22.83
CA GLY A 238 8.11 22.38 23.10
C GLY A 238 7.31 23.12 22.03
N PHE A 239 6.47 22.42 21.26
CA PHE A 239 5.63 23.03 20.22
C PHE A 239 4.80 24.20 20.78
N GLY A 240 4.68 25.28 20.00
CA GLY A 240 3.98 26.50 20.42
C GLY A 240 4.81 27.44 21.34
N THR A 241 6.06 27.09 21.64
CA THR A 241 6.96 27.93 22.45
C THR A 241 8.16 28.43 21.63
N GLY A 242 8.93 29.39 22.17
CA GLY A 242 10.19 29.85 21.55
C GLY A 242 11.30 28.79 21.49
N GLN A 243 11.09 27.60 22.08
CA GLN A 243 12.02 26.47 22.08
C GLN A 243 11.51 25.29 21.23
N ALA A 244 10.51 25.51 20.39
CA ALA A 244 9.91 24.45 19.58
C ALA A 244 10.93 23.78 18.64
N GLN A 245 11.10 22.46 18.78
CA GLN A 245 11.91 21.67 17.84
C GLN A 245 11.14 21.24 16.60
N ILE A 246 9.82 21.42 16.59
CA ILE A 246 8.95 21.17 15.44
C ILE A 246 8.18 22.46 15.15
N ALA A 247 8.18 22.89 13.90
CA ALA A 247 7.26 23.89 13.36
C ALA A 247 6.41 23.25 12.27
N TRP A 248 5.15 23.65 12.16
CA TRP A 248 4.24 23.21 11.09
C TRP A 248 3.59 24.43 10.45
N GLN A 249 3.66 24.50 9.14
CA GLN A 249 3.03 25.53 8.32
C GLN A 249 1.99 24.87 7.43
N ALA A 250 0.75 25.33 7.54
CA ALA A 250 -0.40 24.74 6.87
C ALA A 250 -0.49 25.20 5.41
N GLY A 251 -1.08 24.34 4.57
CA GLY A 251 -1.36 24.67 3.17
C GLY A 251 -2.62 25.54 2.97
N PRO A 252 -2.91 25.93 1.72
CA PRO A 252 -2.13 25.61 0.53
C PRO A 252 -0.81 26.38 0.45
N ASP A 253 -0.74 27.57 1.05
CA ASP A 253 0.37 28.52 0.93
C ASP A 253 1.74 27.90 1.23
N ALA A 254 1.85 27.08 2.29
CA ALA A 254 3.10 26.41 2.67
C ALA A 254 3.48 25.19 1.81
N GLY A 255 2.63 24.74 0.88
CA GLY A 255 2.92 23.60 0.03
C GLY A 255 4.13 23.87 -0.87
N VAL A 256 5.13 22.98 -0.86
CA VAL A 256 6.35 23.14 -1.67
C VAL A 256 6.07 22.83 -3.14
N VAL A 257 6.41 23.79 -4.01
CA VAL A 257 6.20 23.68 -5.47
C VAL A 257 7.50 23.60 -6.25
N LYS A 258 8.63 24.01 -5.65
CA LYS A 258 9.96 23.97 -6.27
C LYS A 258 11.05 23.65 -5.25
N VAL A 259 12.11 23.01 -5.73
CA VAL A 259 13.33 22.71 -4.95
C VAL A 259 14.58 23.05 -5.75
N ASP A 260 15.61 23.52 -5.05
CA ASP A 260 16.97 23.64 -5.57
C ASP A 260 17.89 22.77 -4.69
N ALA A 261 18.31 21.62 -5.24
CA ALA A 261 19.17 20.68 -4.55
C ALA A 261 20.61 21.18 -4.38
N ALA A 262 21.10 22.07 -5.25
CA ALA A 262 22.44 22.63 -5.14
C ALA A 262 22.51 23.67 -4.03
N GLN A 263 21.44 24.44 -3.84
CA GLN A 263 21.34 25.45 -2.79
C GLN A 263 20.72 24.94 -1.49
N MET A 264 20.21 23.70 -1.47
CA MET A 264 19.46 23.12 -0.36
C MET A 264 18.29 24.04 0.06
N GLN A 265 17.48 24.41 -0.92
CA GLN A 265 16.38 25.35 -0.78
C GLN A 265 15.06 24.76 -1.33
N VAL A 266 13.95 25.18 -0.72
CA VAL A 266 12.59 24.95 -1.21
C VAL A 266 11.86 26.27 -1.41
N GLU A 267 10.91 26.31 -2.33
CA GLU A 267 9.98 27.42 -2.53
C GLU A 267 8.54 26.92 -2.32
N THR A 268 7.79 27.63 -1.51
CA THR A 268 6.37 27.34 -1.24
C THR A 268 5.48 27.92 -2.35
N SER A 269 4.22 27.50 -2.40
CA SER A 269 3.25 28.00 -3.38
C SER A 269 2.94 29.50 -3.23
N PHE A 270 3.26 30.08 -2.07
CA PHE A 270 3.16 31.52 -1.80
C PHE A 270 4.41 32.31 -2.25
N GLY A 271 5.46 31.62 -2.72
CA GLY A 271 6.73 32.21 -3.13
C GLY A 271 7.72 32.41 -1.97
N ASP A 272 7.45 31.83 -0.80
CA ASP A 272 8.41 31.88 0.31
C ASP A 272 9.56 30.90 0.03
N GLU A 273 10.78 31.42 0.06
CA GLU A 273 11.99 30.62 -0.05
C GLU A 273 12.54 30.23 1.33
N MET A 274 12.83 28.94 1.52
CA MET A 274 13.41 28.44 2.77
C MET A 274 14.60 27.53 2.52
N LYS A 275 15.72 27.80 3.19
CA LYS A 275 16.88 26.91 3.21
C LYS A 275 16.76 25.89 4.33
N GLY A 276 17.19 24.66 4.05
CA GLY A 276 17.32 23.59 5.04
C GLY A 276 18.63 22.86 4.86
N ASP A 277 19.12 22.22 5.92
CA ASP A 277 20.33 21.40 5.90
C ASP A 277 20.03 19.96 5.44
N VAL A 278 18.79 19.52 5.65
CA VAL A 278 18.24 18.25 5.15
C VAL A 278 16.83 18.51 4.63
N LEU A 279 16.57 18.18 3.35
CA LEU A 279 15.24 18.33 2.76
C LEU A 279 14.65 16.95 2.46
N ASN A 280 13.62 16.59 3.21
CA ASN A 280 12.81 15.41 2.94
C ASN A 280 11.60 15.78 2.08
N ILE A 281 11.68 15.50 0.78
CA ILE A 281 10.66 15.90 -0.20
C ILE A 281 9.76 14.73 -0.54
N ILE A 282 8.51 14.74 -0.08
CA ILE A 282 7.53 13.71 -0.38
C ILE A 282 6.66 14.21 -1.55
N PRO A 283 6.87 13.73 -2.79
CA PRO A 283 6.12 14.22 -3.94
C PRO A 283 4.68 13.69 -3.95
N PRO A 284 3.78 14.33 -4.73
CA PRO A 284 2.45 13.80 -5.04
C PRO A 284 2.53 12.37 -5.60
N GLN A 285 1.45 11.62 -5.43
CA GLN A 285 1.41 10.18 -5.69
C GLN A 285 0.22 9.79 -6.55
N ARG A 286 0.38 8.68 -7.28
CA ARG A 286 -0.70 7.97 -7.97
C ARG A 286 -0.49 6.46 -7.92
N ALA A 287 -1.37 5.66 -8.51
CA ALA A 287 -1.19 4.22 -8.63
C ALA A 287 0.10 3.88 -9.41
N GLY A 288 0.82 2.84 -8.98
CA GLY A 288 2.07 2.41 -9.58
C GLY A 288 2.00 2.22 -11.10
N LYS A 289 3.13 2.47 -11.78
CA LYS A 289 3.22 2.62 -13.25
C LYS A 289 2.47 1.55 -14.06
N ILE A 290 2.59 0.28 -13.68
CA ILE A 290 1.92 -0.83 -14.40
C ILE A 290 0.39 -0.70 -14.40
N ALA A 291 -0.22 -0.14 -13.35
CA ALA A 291 -1.66 0.12 -13.33
C ALA A 291 -2.06 1.22 -14.32
N GLN A 292 -1.20 2.22 -14.53
CA GLN A 292 -1.40 3.26 -15.55
C GLN A 292 -1.31 2.64 -16.95
N VAL A 293 -0.25 1.88 -17.21
CA VAL A 293 0.02 1.26 -18.52
C VAL A 293 -1.05 0.23 -18.89
N ALA A 294 -1.58 -0.50 -17.91
CA ALA A 294 -2.63 -1.50 -18.11
C ALA A 294 -4.04 -0.91 -18.23
N GLY A 295 -4.21 0.43 -18.26
CA GLY A 295 -5.52 1.07 -18.37
C GLY A 295 -6.41 0.88 -17.14
N LEU A 296 -5.81 0.61 -15.96
CA LEU A 296 -6.56 0.33 -14.72
C LEU A 296 -6.86 1.58 -13.89
N ALA A 297 -6.22 2.72 -14.20
CA ALA A 297 -6.39 3.97 -13.49
C ALA A 297 -7.35 4.92 -14.21
N ASN A 298 -8.10 5.71 -13.43
CA ASN A 298 -8.90 6.83 -13.94
C ASN A 298 -8.04 8.08 -14.17
N GLU A 299 -8.67 9.20 -14.56
CA GLU A 299 -7.99 10.49 -14.79
C GLU A 299 -7.25 11.02 -13.55
N GLY A 300 -7.73 10.69 -12.34
CA GLY A 300 -7.06 11.01 -11.08
C GLY A 300 -5.84 10.13 -10.78
N GLY A 301 -5.52 9.18 -11.65
CA GLY A 301 -4.37 8.29 -11.54
C GLY A 301 -4.55 7.14 -10.54
N TRP A 302 -5.77 6.87 -10.07
CA TRP A 302 -6.08 5.76 -9.14
C TRP A 302 -7.08 4.79 -9.74
N CYS A 303 -7.12 3.55 -9.25
CA CYS A 303 -7.86 2.48 -9.91
C CYS A 303 -9.26 2.31 -9.34
N PRO A 304 -10.34 2.58 -10.11
CA PRO A 304 -11.70 2.33 -9.67
C PRO A 304 -11.98 0.82 -9.62
N VAL A 305 -12.53 0.36 -8.51
CA VAL A 305 -12.78 -1.07 -8.26
C VAL A 305 -14.22 -1.30 -7.78
N ASP A 306 -14.72 -2.50 -8.02
CA ASP A 306 -15.84 -3.04 -7.26
C ASP A 306 -15.38 -3.25 -5.81
N VAL A 307 -16.02 -2.58 -4.86
CA VAL A 307 -15.61 -2.60 -3.46
C VAL A 307 -15.97 -3.90 -2.73
N LYS A 308 -16.69 -4.83 -3.37
CA LYS A 308 -16.98 -6.17 -2.83
C LYS A 308 -15.91 -7.18 -3.22
N THR A 309 -15.32 -7.04 -4.41
CA THR A 309 -14.39 -8.04 -4.97
C THR A 309 -13.00 -7.49 -5.28
N PHE A 310 -12.83 -6.17 -5.25
CA PHE A 310 -11.69 -5.42 -5.79
C PHE A 310 -11.45 -5.64 -7.28
N GLU A 311 -12.40 -6.22 -8.02
CA GLU A 311 -12.33 -6.32 -9.47
C GLU A 311 -12.37 -4.92 -10.09
N SER A 312 -11.51 -4.67 -11.07
CA SER A 312 -11.43 -3.40 -11.77
C SER A 312 -12.75 -3.10 -12.47
N ARG A 313 -13.23 -1.86 -12.33
CA ARG A 313 -14.41 -1.39 -13.10
C ARG A 313 -14.10 -1.16 -14.57
N LEU A 314 -12.82 -1.19 -14.95
CA LEU A 314 -12.36 -0.95 -16.32
C LEU A 314 -12.08 -2.26 -17.08
N HIS A 315 -11.57 -3.28 -16.39
CA HIS A 315 -11.18 -4.55 -17.00
C HIS A 315 -11.57 -5.75 -16.11
N GLN A 316 -12.54 -6.54 -16.55
CA GLN A 316 -12.98 -7.75 -15.83
C GLN A 316 -11.86 -8.80 -15.73
N GLY A 317 -11.87 -9.56 -14.64
CA GLY A 317 -10.84 -10.56 -14.33
C GLY A 317 -9.54 -9.99 -13.76
N ILE A 318 -9.40 -8.66 -13.65
CA ILE A 318 -8.27 -8.00 -12.99
C ILE A 318 -8.76 -7.38 -11.69
N HIS A 319 -8.07 -7.63 -10.58
CA HIS A 319 -8.38 -7.09 -9.26
C HIS A 319 -7.28 -6.14 -8.80
N VAL A 320 -7.62 -4.91 -8.41
CA VAL A 320 -6.64 -3.92 -7.97
C VAL A 320 -6.77 -3.68 -6.47
N ILE A 321 -5.67 -3.80 -5.72
CA ILE A 321 -5.66 -3.70 -4.25
C ILE A 321 -4.51 -2.83 -3.73
N GLY A 322 -4.59 -2.48 -2.44
CA GLY A 322 -3.61 -1.66 -1.76
C GLY A 322 -3.68 -0.19 -2.18
N ASP A 323 -2.55 0.51 -2.12
CA ASP A 323 -2.53 1.96 -2.40
C ASP A 323 -3.07 2.31 -3.78
N ALA A 324 -2.94 1.43 -4.79
CA ALA A 324 -3.37 1.70 -6.15
C ALA A 324 -4.90 1.84 -6.29
N ALA A 325 -5.67 1.18 -5.41
CA ALA A 325 -7.12 1.13 -5.48
C ALA A 325 -7.81 2.38 -4.92
N ILE A 326 -9.00 2.68 -5.43
CA ILE A 326 -9.96 3.60 -4.84
C ILE A 326 -10.83 2.81 -3.87
N ALA A 327 -10.42 2.77 -2.60
CA ALA A 327 -11.10 2.04 -1.51
C ALA A 327 -11.93 2.98 -0.60
N THR A 328 -12.49 4.02 -1.20
CA THR A 328 -13.35 5.05 -0.58
C THR A 328 -12.78 5.60 0.74
N GLU A 329 -13.32 5.24 1.91
CA GLU A 329 -12.91 5.77 3.21
C GLU A 329 -11.64 5.11 3.78
N MET A 330 -11.20 3.97 3.22
CA MET A 330 -10.01 3.28 3.72
C MET A 330 -8.74 4.06 3.36
N PRO A 331 -7.83 4.31 4.32
CA PRO A 331 -6.58 5.00 4.02
C PRO A 331 -5.65 4.11 3.20
N LYS A 332 -4.75 4.73 2.42
CA LYS A 332 -3.67 4.03 1.72
C LYS A 332 -2.58 3.58 2.70
N SER A 333 -2.79 2.44 3.38
CA SER A 333 -1.93 1.92 4.45
C SER A 333 -1.63 0.43 4.26
N ALA A 334 -0.63 -0.08 4.98
CA ALA A 334 -0.33 -1.52 4.99
C ALA A 334 -1.49 -2.35 5.57
N TYR A 335 -2.16 -1.87 6.62
CA TYR A 335 -3.31 -2.58 7.19
C TYR A 335 -4.45 -2.65 6.18
N SER A 336 -4.82 -1.52 5.57
CA SER A 336 -5.82 -1.49 4.49
C SER A 336 -5.44 -2.44 3.35
N ALA A 337 -4.20 -2.39 2.85
CA ALA A 337 -3.76 -3.25 1.76
C ALA A 337 -3.86 -4.75 2.11
N ASN A 338 -3.51 -5.13 3.34
CA ASN A 338 -3.66 -6.51 3.83
C ASN A 338 -5.14 -6.90 3.94
N SER A 339 -5.99 -6.04 4.50
CA SER A 339 -7.43 -6.28 4.65
C SER A 339 -8.13 -6.43 3.30
N GLN A 340 -7.84 -5.53 2.35
CA GLN A 340 -8.34 -5.57 0.97
C GLN A 340 -7.88 -6.84 0.25
N ALA A 341 -6.61 -7.24 0.44
CA ALA A 341 -6.06 -8.45 -0.16
C ALA A 341 -6.78 -9.73 0.28
N LYS A 342 -7.16 -9.84 1.56
CA LYS A 342 -7.93 -10.99 2.07
C LYS A 342 -9.31 -11.07 1.45
N VAL A 343 -9.98 -9.92 1.28
CA VAL A 343 -11.28 -9.85 0.59
C VAL A 343 -11.15 -10.20 -0.89
N ALA A 344 -10.17 -9.63 -1.58
CA ALA A 344 -9.91 -9.93 -2.99
C ALA A 344 -9.57 -11.42 -3.19
N ALA A 345 -8.74 -12.00 -2.32
CA ALA A 345 -8.41 -13.43 -2.35
C ALA A 345 -9.66 -14.31 -2.22
N ALA A 346 -10.51 -14.04 -1.23
CA ALA A 346 -11.77 -14.78 -1.04
C ALA A 346 -12.71 -14.64 -2.25
N ALA A 347 -12.84 -13.43 -2.80
CA ALA A 347 -13.65 -13.18 -3.99
C ALA A 347 -13.11 -13.91 -5.22
N ILE A 348 -11.79 -13.89 -5.45
CA ILE A 348 -11.13 -14.58 -6.57
C ILE A 348 -11.39 -16.09 -6.50
N VAL A 349 -11.22 -16.70 -5.33
CA VAL A 349 -11.45 -18.14 -5.14
C VAL A 349 -12.91 -18.50 -5.41
N ALA A 350 -13.86 -17.74 -4.84
CA ALA A 350 -15.29 -17.95 -5.09
C ALA A 350 -15.62 -17.85 -6.59
N LEU A 351 -15.14 -16.79 -7.24
CA LEU A 351 -15.41 -16.55 -8.67
C LEU A 351 -14.80 -17.63 -9.57
N LEU A 352 -13.62 -18.17 -9.24
CA LEU A 352 -13.02 -19.29 -9.97
C LEU A 352 -13.82 -20.60 -9.82
N LYS A 353 -14.57 -20.75 -8.73
CA LYS A 353 -15.50 -21.87 -8.49
C LYS A 353 -16.90 -21.65 -9.09
N GLY A 354 -17.15 -20.49 -9.70
CA GLY A 354 -18.49 -20.11 -10.15
C GLY A 354 -19.45 -19.79 -8.99
N GLU A 355 -18.91 -19.50 -7.80
CA GLU A 355 -19.67 -19.13 -6.61
C GLU A 355 -19.82 -17.61 -6.50
N MET A 356 -20.82 -17.17 -5.74
CA MET A 356 -21.00 -15.74 -5.43
C MET A 356 -20.01 -15.29 -4.34
N PRO A 357 -19.28 -14.18 -4.54
CA PRO A 357 -18.48 -13.58 -3.47
C PRO A 357 -19.35 -13.22 -2.25
N GLY A 358 -18.84 -13.52 -1.06
CA GLY A 358 -19.48 -13.20 0.21
C GLY A 358 -19.53 -11.71 0.52
N THR A 359 -20.15 -11.36 1.64
CA THR A 359 -20.15 -9.98 2.16
C THR A 359 -18.82 -9.69 2.84
N PRO A 360 -18.09 -8.65 2.44
CA PRO A 360 -16.78 -8.35 2.99
C PRO A 360 -16.86 -7.57 4.30
N SER A 361 -15.74 -7.60 5.04
CA SER A 361 -15.48 -6.76 6.21
C SER A 361 -14.04 -6.27 6.13
N TYR A 362 -13.80 -5.03 6.54
CA TYR A 362 -12.49 -4.41 6.45
C TYR A 362 -12.05 -3.79 7.76
N LEU A 363 -10.73 -3.71 7.95
CA LEU A 363 -10.14 -3.05 9.11
C LEU A 363 -8.87 -2.30 8.71
N ASN A 364 -8.65 -1.15 9.37
CA ASN A 364 -7.40 -0.44 9.32
C ASN A 364 -7.02 0.05 10.71
N THR A 365 -5.73 -0.06 11.06
CA THR A 365 -5.12 0.72 12.14
C THR A 365 -3.79 1.30 11.67
N CYS A 366 -3.58 2.60 11.88
CA CYS A 366 -2.30 3.28 11.68
C CYS A 366 -1.75 3.80 13.01
N TYR A 367 -0.80 3.07 13.58
CA TYR A 367 0.01 3.53 14.71
C TYR A 367 0.98 4.62 14.30
N SER A 368 1.29 5.52 15.22
CA SER A 368 2.38 6.49 15.11
C SER A 368 3.12 6.56 16.44
N ILE A 369 4.43 6.32 16.40
CA ILE A 369 5.29 6.40 17.58
C ILE A 369 5.95 7.77 17.57
N LEU A 370 5.63 8.61 18.55
CA LEU A 370 6.18 9.96 18.67
C LEU A 370 7.49 9.97 19.47
N ALA A 371 7.61 9.06 20.44
CA ALA A 371 8.77 8.81 21.28
C ALA A 371 8.67 7.39 21.89
N PRO A 372 9.74 6.83 22.50
CA PRO A 372 9.75 5.44 23.01
C PRO A 372 8.63 5.05 23.98
N ALA A 373 8.00 6.02 24.65
CA ALA A 373 6.86 5.82 25.56
C ALA A 373 5.64 6.67 25.18
N TYR A 374 5.52 7.09 23.92
CA TYR A 374 4.42 7.90 23.43
C TYR A 374 3.97 7.42 22.04
N GLY A 375 2.94 6.58 22.01
CA GLY A 375 2.29 6.11 20.80
C GLY A 375 0.85 6.61 20.71
N ILE A 376 0.38 6.83 19.47
CA ILE A 376 -1.01 7.16 19.16
C ILE A 376 -1.47 6.37 17.93
N SER A 377 -2.76 6.06 17.83
CA SER A 377 -3.35 5.30 16.74
C SER A 377 -4.58 5.98 16.14
N VAL A 378 -4.90 5.56 14.92
CA VAL A 378 -6.20 5.76 14.29
C VAL A 378 -6.67 4.40 13.81
N ALA A 379 -7.88 4.00 14.17
CA ALA A 379 -8.49 2.74 13.80
C ALA A 379 -9.82 2.96 13.08
N GLY A 380 -10.15 2.09 12.14
CA GLY A 380 -11.43 2.08 11.43
C GLY A 380 -11.85 0.65 11.15
N VAL A 381 -13.13 0.35 11.41
CA VAL A 381 -13.81 -0.87 10.97
C VAL A 381 -14.76 -0.46 9.87
N TYR A 382 -14.76 -1.18 8.75
CA TYR A 382 -15.55 -0.81 7.58
C TYR A 382 -16.39 -1.97 7.07
N ARG A 383 -17.51 -1.59 6.46
CA ARG A 383 -18.46 -2.46 5.77
C ARG A 383 -18.80 -1.86 4.40
N LEU A 384 -19.52 -2.61 3.58
CA LEU A 384 -20.16 -2.00 2.41
C LEU A 384 -21.24 -1.01 2.88
N SER A 385 -21.41 0.09 2.14
CA SER A 385 -22.59 0.96 2.25
C SER A 385 -23.88 0.17 1.99
N GLU A 386 -25.02 0.72 2.40
CA GLU A 386 -26.32 0.04 2.25
C GLU A 386 -26.65 -0.32 0.80
N ASP A 387 -26.21 0.50 -0.16
CA ASP A 387 -26.36 0.29 -1.60
C ASP A 387 -25.24 -0.58 -2.21
N GLY A 388 -24.26 -1.01 -1.41
CA GLY A 388 -23.11 -1.81 -1.85
C GLY A 388 -22.10 -1.08 -2.74
N SER A 389 -22.25 0.24 -2.96
CA SER A 389 -21.46 0.97 -3.95
C SER A 389 -20.11 1.47 -3.43
N SER A 390 -19.95 1.56 -2.11
CA SER A 390 -18.79 2.14 -1.42
C SER A 390 -18.40 1.36 -0.15
N ILE A 391 -17.18 1.55 0.33
CA ILE A 391 -16.75 1.12 1.68
C ILE A 391 -17.01 2.29 2.64
N ALA A 392 -17.76 2.03 3.70
CA ALA A 392 -18.14 3.01 4.70
C ALA A 392 -17.73 2.53 6.10
N SER A 393 -17.32 3.47 6.94
CA SER A 393 -17.03 3.23 8.35
C SER A 393 -18.27 2.71 9.07
N VAL A 394 -18.10 1.73 9.94
CA VAL A 394 -19.18 1.27 10.81
C VAL A 394 -19.50 2.40 11.81
N PRO A 395 -20.76 2.86 11.92
CA PRO A 395 -21.14 3.91 12.86
C PRO A 395 -20.71 3.59 14.30
N ASP A 396 -20.36 4.63 15.06
CA ASP A 396 -19.95 4.54 16.47
C ASP A 396 -18.80 3.54 16.75
N SER A 397 -17.90 3.38 15.78
CA SER A 397 -16.74 2.48 15.88
C SER A 397 -15.43 3.15 15.43
N GLY A 398 -14.30 2.54 15.79
CA GLY A 398 -12.98 3.05 15.44
C GLY A 398 -12.62 4.35 16.18
N GLY A 399 -11.95 5.27 15.49
CA GLY A 399 -11.55 6.56 16.02
C GLY A 399 -10.04 6.69 16.21
N VAL A 400 -9.65 7.69 16.98
CA VAL A 400 -8.26 8.04 17.27
C VAL A 400 -8.01 7.93 18.77
N THR A 401 -6.75 7.74 19.18
CA THR A 401 -6.37 7.90 20.60
C THR A 401 -6.95 9.20 21.15
N PRO A 402 -7.65 9.18 22.30
CA PRO A 402 -8.14 10.41 22.93
C PRO A 402 -7.01 11.39 23.19
N VAL A 403 -7.25 12.70 22.99
CA VAL A 403 -6.22 13.74 23.17
C VAL A 403 -5.76 13.83 24.63
N ASP A 404 -6.63 13.44 25.56
CA ASP A 404 -6.41 13.37 27.01
C ASP A 404 -6.00 11.96 27.47
N ALA A 405 -5.60 11.06 26.56
CA ALA A 405 -5.18 9.71 26.92
C ALA A 405 -4.07 9.75 27.99
N PRO A 406 -4.19 8.96 29.08
CA PRO A 406 -3.22 8.95 30.15
C PRO A 406 -1.87 8.37 29.69
N SER A 407 -0.78 8.76 30.36
CA SER A 407 0.59 8.36 29.99
C SER A 407 0.79 6.85 29.86
N TRP A 408 0.14 6.04 30.71
CA TRP A 408 0.21 4.58 30.62
C TRP A 408 -0.39 4.04 29.32
N ALA A 409 -1.43 4.70 28.78
CA ALA A 409 -2.08 4.28 27.54
C ALA A 409 -1.16 4.61 26.35
N LEU A 410 -0.62 5.83 26.32
CA LEU A 410 0.34 6.28 25.32
C LEU A 410 1.59 5.38 25.28
N ALA A 411 2.11 4.98 26.44
CA ALA A 411 3.25 4.06 26.52
C ALA A 411 2.92 2.65 25.98
N ARG A 412 1.72 2.13 26.27
CA ARG A 412 1.27 0.83 25.77
C ARG A 412 1.05 0.83 24.25
N GLU A 413 0.58 1.93 23.69
CA GLU A 413 0.38 2.07 22.24
C GLU A 413 1.67 1.81 21.44
N VAL A 414 2.84 2.17 21.99
CA VAL A 414 4.14 1.84 21.37
C VAL A 414 4.37 0.33 21.31
N GLN A 415 4.11 -0.38 22.42
CA GLN A 415 4.27 -1.83 22.48
C GLN A 415 3.27 -2.54 21.56
N TYR A 416 2.05 -2.01 21.45
CA TYR A 416 1.05 -2.50 20.51
C TYR A 416 1.43 -2.22 19.06
N ALA A 417 2.07 -1.08 18.76
CA ALA A 417 2.60 -0.79 17.43
C ALA A 417 3.69 -1.81 17.03
N TYR A 418 4.60 -2.16 17.94
CA TYR A 418 5.59 -3.22 17.67
C TYR A 418 4.94 -4.59 17.50
N SER A 419 3.96 -4.92 18.35
CA SER A 419 3.22 -6.18 18.25
C SER A 419 2.47 -6.26 16.92
N TRP A 420 1.81 -5.18 16.51
CA TRP A 420 1.18 -5.04 15.21
C TRP A 420 2.17 -5.28 14.07
N TYR A 421 3.34 -4.63 14.13
CA TYR A 421 4.37 -4.79 13.10
C TYR A 421 4.80 -6.24 12.93
N HIS A 422 5.15 -6.92 14.03
CA HIS A 422 5.56 -8.31 13.99
C HIS A 422 4.45 -9.22 13.45
N ASN A 423 3.22 -9.03 13.92
CA ASN A 423 2.07 -9.85 13.53
C ASN A 423 1.70 -9.64 12.06
N ILE A 424 1.61 -8.39 11.59
CA ILE A 424 1.21 -8.11 10.21
C ILE A 424 2.30 -8.54 9.22
N VAL A 425 3.58 -8.35 9.55
CA VAL A 425 4.68 -8.82 8.71
C VAL A 425 4.64 -10.33 8.55
N HIS A 426 4.47 -11.07 9.66
CA HIS A 426 4.35 -12.52 9.62
C HIS A 426 3.11 -12.95 8.82
N ASP A 427 1.95 -12.33 9.06
CA ASP A 427 0.72 -12.58 8.30
C ASP A 427 0.91 -12.43 6.79
N ILE A 428 1.70 -11.45 6.35
CA ILE A 428 1.95 -11.16 4.93
C ILE A 428 2.98 -12.12 4.30
N PHE A 429 4.17 -12.28 4.90
CA PHE A 429 5.35 -12.87 4.24
C PHE A 429 5.79 -14.24 4.76
N GLY A 430 5.37 -14.61 5.97
CA GLY A 430 5.79 -15.83 6.68
C GLY A 430 4.71 -16.89 6.71
#